data_AF-A0A1G0SVZ9-F1
#
_entry.id   AF-A0A1G0SVZ9-F1
#
_cell.length_a   1.000
_cell.length_b   1.000
_cell.length_c   1.000
_cell.angle_alpha   90.00
_cell.angle_beta   90.00
_cell.angle_gamma   90.00
#
_symmetry.space_group_name_H-M   'P 1'
#
loop_
_entity.id
_entity.type
_entity.pdbx_description
1 polymer ?
#
loop_
_entity_poly.entity_id
_entity_poly.type
_entity_poly.pdbx_seq_one_letter_code
_entity_poly.pdbx_strand_id
1 'polypeptide(L)'
;MPSSLTIYHLSGRPEVLRAAAASIAGDASLVLRPFEEKKITSPSLVRSALREGRHEAVAFGCKDLTLQRFQVALKFYLLFFGSGSRFLVDEGGQIITVSWSSFLFVDVPRFILEAIASLAVLLHAWARLPRLKRSYGERP
;
A
#
# COMPACT_ATOMS: atom_id res chain seq x y z
N MET A 1 24.05 -2.74 -2.96
CA MET A 1 22.92 -2.14 -3.73
C MET A 1 22.38 -3.21 -4.66
N PRO A 2 21.06 -3.25 -4.93
CA PRO A 2 20.48 -4.25 -5.83
C PRO A 2 21.03 -4.08 -7.25
N SER A 3 21.20 -5.15 -8.02
CA SER A 3 21.64 -5.12 -9.43
C SER A 3 20.49 -4.77 -10.40
N SER A 4 19.24 -4.97 -9.97
CA SER A 4 18.03 -4.62 -10.71
C SER A 4 16.91 -4.16 -9.77
N LEU A 5 16.19 -3.12 -10.19
CA LEU A 5 15.00 -2.59 -9.50
C LEU A 5 13.83 -2.54 -10.47
N THR A 6 12.74 -3.23 -10.11
CA THR A 6 11.48 -3.11 -10.84
C THR A 6 10.47 -2.30 -10.08
N ILE A 7 9.90 -1.32 -10.77
CA ILE A 7 8.88 -0.42 -10.23
C ILE A 7 7.56 -0.74 -10.93
N TYR A 8 6.59 -1.21 -10.14
CA TYR A 8 5.21 -1.37 -10.56
C TYR A 8 4.50 -0.03 -10.42
N HIS A 9 4.28 0.62 -11.55
CA HIS A 9 3.71 1.96 -11.66
C HIS A 9 2.19 1.90 -11.52
N LEU A 10 1.69 2.38 -10.37
CA LEU A 10 0.27 2.42 -10.01
C LEU A 10 -0.42 3.64 -10.62
N SER A 11 0.15 4.81 -10.37
CA SER A 11 -0.39 6.11 -10.77
C SER A 11 0.72 7.16 -10.79
N GLY A 12 0.45 8.30 -11.40
CA GLY A 12 1.43 9.40 -11.53
C GLY A 12 2.25 9.35 -12.82
N ARG A 13 3.28 10.19 -12.90
CA ARG A 13 4.15 10.35 -14.06
C ARG A 13 5.33 9.37 -14.01
N PRO A 14 5.49 8.51 -15.03
CA PRO A 14 6.49 7.44 -15.02
C PRO A 14 7.93 7.98 -14.96
N GLU A 15 8.21 9.10 -15.62
CA GLU A 15 9.55 9.70 -15.66
C GLU A 15 9.98 10.27 -14.30
N VAL A 16 9.03 10.88 -13.59
CA VAL A 16 9.28 11.44 -12.25
C VAL A 16 9.53 10.33 -11.24
N LEU A 17 8.75 9.25 -11.31
CA LEU A 17 8.96 8.05 -10.48
C LEU A 17 10.31 7.39 -10.76
N ARG A 18 10.71 7.33 -12.03
CA ARG A 18 12.02 6.80 -12.43
C ARG A 18 13.16 7.63 -11.82
N ALA A 19 13.04 8.96 -11.86
CA ALA A 19 14.00 9.87 -11.24
C ALA A 19 14.03 9.73 -9.71
N ALA A 20 12.87 9.65 -9.05
CA ALA A 20 12.78 9.46 -7.60
C ALA A 20 13.44 8.16 -7.15
N ALA A 21 13.20 7.07 -7.88
CA ALA A 21 13.75 5.76 -7.57
C ALA A 21 15.22 5.58 -7.99
N ALA A 22 15.81 6.52 -8.73
CA ALA A 22 17.23 6.45 -9.10
C ALA A 22 18.15 6.43 -7.87
N SER A 23 17.76 7.10 -6.79
CA SER A 23 18.47 7.08 -5.51
C SER A 23 18.52 5.68 -4.85
N ILE A 24 17.52 4.84 -5.12
CA ILE A 24 17.44 3.45 -4.63
C ILE A 24 18.24 2.52 -5.54
N ALA A 25 18.12 2.73 -6.85
CA ALA A 25 18.76 1.91 -7.87
C ALA A 25 20.29 2.13 -7.88
N GLY A 26 20.78 3.35 -7.69
CA GLY A 26 22.17 3.68 -7.98
C GLY A 26 22.46 3.37 -9.46
N ASP A 27 23.47 2.53 -9.71
CA ASP A 27 23.84 2.05 -11.05
C ASP A 27 22.99 0.87 -11.55
N ALA A 28 21.98 0.44 -10.80
CA ALA A 28 21.16 -0.71 -11.14
C ALA A 28 20.26 -0.48 -12.36
N SER A 29 19.96 -1.57 -13.06
CA SER A 29 18.96 -1.56 -14.13
C SER A 29 17.56 -1.27 -13.56
N LEU A 30 16.93 -0.18 -14.01
CA LEU A 30 15.60 0.22 -13.57
C LEU A 30 14.56 -0.13 -14.63
N VAL A 31 13.63 -1.02 -14.26
CA VAL A 31 12.53 -1.46 -15.11
C VAL A 31 11.23 -0.89 -14.56
N LEU A 32 10.54 -0.08 -15.36
CA LEU A 32 9.20 0.40 -15.02
C LEU A 32 8.17 -0.50 -15.68
N ARG A 33 7.22 -1.04 -14.90
CA ARG A 33 6.10 -1.85 -15.40
C ARG A 33 4.78 -1.19 -15.03
N PRO A 34 3.89 -0.91 -15.99
CA PRO A 34 2.56 -0.42 -15.67
C PRO A 34 1.79 -1.46 -14.84
N PHE A 35 1.12 -1.00 -13.78
CA PHE A 35 0.32 -1.86 -12.90
C PHE A 35 -0.96 -1.16 -12.50
N GLU A 36 -2.10 -1.63 -13.01
CA GLU A 36 -3.39 -1.03 -12.70
C GLU A 36 -3.75 -1.20 -11.22
N GLU A 37 -4.13 -0.10 -10.55
CA GLU A 37 -4.52 -0.11 -9.12
C GLU A 37 -5.64 -1.10 -8.80
N LYS A 38 -6.57 -1.31 -9.74
CA LYS A 38 -7.66 -2.31 -9.58
C LYS A 38 -7.13 -3.72 -9.36
N LYS A 39 -5.92 -4.06 -9.85
CA LYS A 39 -5.32 -5.39 -9.66
C LYS A 39 -4.87 -5.63 -8.22
N ILE A 40 -4.69 -4.57 -7.42
CA ILE A 40 -4.34 -4.66 -5.98
C ILE A 40 -5.40 -5.45 -5.22
N THR A 41 -6.68 -5.39 -5.62
CA THR A 41 -7.75 -6.12 -4.94
C THR A 41 -7.73 -7.64 -5.22
N SER A 42 -6.86 -8.11 -6.11
CA SER A 42 -6.77 -9.52 -6.52
C SER A 42 -5.38 -10.10 -6.19
N PRO A 43 -5.22 -10.77 -5.03
CA PRO A 43 -3.93 -11.30 -4.58
C PRO A 43 -3.23 -12.20 -5.61
N SER A 44 -3.98 -12.97 -6.40
CA SER A 44 -3.45 -13.83 -7.46
C SER A 44 -2.75 -13.03 -8.57
N LEU A 45 -3.34 -11.91 -8.99
CA LEU A 45 -2.79 -11.04 -10.02
C LEU A 45 -1.54 -10.31 -9.52
N VAL A 46 -1.58 -9.81 -8.27
CA VAL A 46 -0.40 -9.20 -7.65
C VAL A 46 0.74 -10.21 -7.53
N ARG A 47 0.43 -11.43 -7.08
CA ARG A 47 1.43 -12.51 -6.97
C ARG A 47 2.02 -12.89 -8.32
N SER A 48 1.21 -12.99 -9.38
CA SER A 48 1.72 -13.31 -10.72
C SER A 48 2.70 -12.24 -11.18
N ALA A 49 2.30 -10.97 -11.10
CA ALA A 49 3.14 -9.84 -11.50
C ALA A 49 4.47 -9.83 -10.73
N LEU A 50 4.42 -9.93 -9.40
CA LEU A 50 5.62 -9.90 -8.57
C LEU A 50 6.56 -11.10 -8.80
N ARG A 51 6.03 -12.29 -9.14
CA ARG A 51 6.85 -13.49 -9.37
C ARG A 51 7.43 -13.58 -10.79
N GLU A 52 6.73 -13.06 -11.79
CA GLU A 52 7.25 -12.96 -13.17
C GLU A 52 8.52 -12.13 -13.27
N GLY A 53 8.75 -11.27 -12.27
CA GLY A 53 9.88 -10.37 -12.23
C GLY A 53 11.24 -10.99 -11.91
N ARG A 54 11.32 -11.95 -10.97
CA ARG A 54 12.60 -12.43 -10.38
C ARG A 54 13.60 -11.27 -10.15
N HIS A 55 13.22 -10.27 -9.35
CA HIS A 55 14.03 -9.06 -9.17
C HIS A 55 14.77 -9.07 -7.83
N GLU A 56 15.97 -8.47 -7.79
CA GLU A 56 16.69 -8.25 -6.52
C GLU A 56 16.05 -7.16 -5.66
N ALA A 57 15.37 -6.19 -6.30
CA ALA A 57 14.56 -5.21 -5.62
C ALA A 57 13.25 -4.93 -6.36
N VAL A 58 12.20 -4.65 -5.60
CA VAL A 58 10.86 -4.35 -6.09
C VAL A 58 10.30 -3.13 -5.39
N ALA A 59 9.65 -2.26 -6.17
CA ALA A 59 8.91 -1.12 -5.65
C ALA A 59 7.50 -1.02 -6.26
N PHE A 60 6.57 -0.44 -5.50
CA PHE A 60 5.36 0.17 -6.08
C PHE A 60 5.55 1.67 -6.15
N GLY A 61 5.29 2.25 -7.32
CA GLY A 61 5.39 3.69 -7.58
C GLY A 61 4.01 4.32 -7.72
N CYS A 62 3.73 5.41 -7.01
CA CYS A 62 2.44 6.12 -7.05
C CYS A 62 2.63 7.64 -7.10
N LYS A 63 1.55 8.38 -7.34
CA LYS A 63 1.64 9.85 -7.35
C LYS A 63 2.05 10.44 -6.00
N ASP A 64 1.45 9.95 -4.91
CA ASP A 64 1.64 10.45 -3.54
C ASP A 64 1.37 9.33 -2.55
N LEU A 65 2.36 8.99 -1.72
CA LEU A 65 2.24 7.90 -0.74
C LEU A 65 1.23 8.21 0.37
N THR A 66 0.99 9.49 0.69
CA THR A 66 0.06 9.90 1.74
C THR A 66 -1.40 9.70 1.35
N LEU A 67 -1.69 9.77 0.04
CA LEU A 67 -3.03 9.59 -0.51
C LEU A 67 -3.30 8.15 -0.97
N GLN A 68 -2.29 7.27 -0.92
CA GLN A 68 -2.39 5.91 -1.42
C GLN A 68 -3.27 5.04 -0.49
N ARG A 69 -4.54 4.93 -0.87
CA ARG A 69 -5.49 3.96 -0.32
C ARG A 69 -4.91 2.56 -0.62
N PHE A 70 -4.87 1.67 0.36
CA PHE A 70 -4.25 0.32 0.29
C PHE A 70 -2.74 0.21 0.52
N GLN A 71 -2.08 1.21 1.11
CA GLN A 71 -0.65 1.12 1.45
C GLN A 71 -0.29 -0.13 2.29
N VAL A 72 -1.12 -0.50 3.26
CA VAL A 72 -0.92 -1.71 4.09
C VAL A 72 -0.99 -2.99 3.24
N ALA A 73 -1.92 -3.07 2.29
CA ALA A 73 -2.03 -4.22 1.38
C ALA A 73 -0.82 -4.30 0.44
N LEU A 74 -0.36 -3.17 -0.09
CA LEU A 74 0.86 -3.11 -0.91
C LEU A 74 2.09 -3.57 -0.13
N LYS A 75 2.26 -3.12 1.11
CA LYS A 75 3.33 -3.60 2.01
C LYS A 75 3.21 -5.10 2.24
N PHE A 76 2.01 -5.61 2.51
CA PHE A 76 1.76 -7.04 2.65
C PHE A 76 2.19 -7.81 1.40
N TYR A 77 1.76 -7.38 0.20
CA TYR A 77 2.14 -8.05 -1.04
C TYR A 77 3.64 -8.01 -1.30
N LEU A 78 4.30 -6.89 -1.06
CA LEU A 78 5.76 -6.80 -1.15
C LEU A 78 6.44 -7.76 -0.16
N LEU A 79 5.93 -7.90 1.06
CA LEU A 79 6.53 -8.79 2.06
C LEU A 79 6.39 -10.26 1.73
N PHE A 80 5.22 -10.68 1.24
CA PHE A 80 4.87 -12.08 1.01
C PHE A 80 5.20 -12.58 -0.40
N PHE A 81 5.15 -11.70 -1.40
CA PHE A 81 5.36 -12.07 -2.82
C PHE A 81 6.54 -11.35 -3.46
N GLY A 82 6.97 -10.23 -2.90
CA GLY A 82 8.15 -9.50 -3.38
C GLY A 82 9.45 -10.21 -3.00
N SER A 83 10.45 -10.06 -3.86
CA SER A 83 11.80 -10.60 -3.64
C SER A 83 12.78 -9.50 -3.24
N GLY A 84 13.75 -9.85 -2.40
CA GLY A 84 14.85 -8.98 -1.98
C GLY A 84 14.41 -7.68 -1.29
N SER A 85 14.95 -6.56 -1.76
CA SER A 85 14.68 -5.24 -1.18
C SER A 85 13.34 -4.69 -1.67
N ARG A 86 12.53 -4.15 -0.75
CA ARG A 86 11.12 -3.85 -1.00
C ARG A 86 10.81 -2.41 -0.65
N PHE A 87 10.19 -1.68 -1.56
CA PHE A 87 9.99 -0.24 -1.41
C PHE A 87 8.61 0.24 -1.85
N LEU A 88 8.18 1.37 -1.31
CA LEU A 88 7.14 2.21 -1.90
C LEU A 88 7.76 3.55 -2.24
N VAL A 89 7.43 4.10 -3.41
CA VAL A 89 8.01 5.34 -3.93
C VAL A 89 6.90 6.25 -4.44
N ASP A 90 7.04 7.56 -4.23
CA ASP A 90 6.20 8.57 -4.90
C ASP A 90 6.98 9.54 -5.80
N GLU A 91 6.23 10.37 -6.54
CA GLU A 91 6.77 11.46 -7.34
C GLU A 91 7.47 12.54 -6.50
N GLY A 92 7.13 12.66 -5.22
CA GLY A 92 7.75 13.61 -4.29
C GLY A 92 9.14 13.19 -3.82
N GLY A 93 9.60 12.00 -4.21
CA GLY A 93 10.88 11.44 -3.77
C GLY A 93 10.81 10.79 -2.40
N GLN A 94 9.63 10.63 -1.81
CA GLN A 94 9.49 9.85 -0.58
C GLN A 94 9.66 8.37 -0.88
N ILE A 95 10.43 7.71 -0.02
CA ILE A 95 10.76 6.29 -0.14
C ILE A 95 10.48 5.62 1.20
N ILE A 96 9.63 4.60 1.16
CA ILE A 96 9.34 3.78 2.34
C ILE A 96 9.93 2.40 2.10
N THR A 97 10.96 2.07 2.89
CA THR A 97 11.52 0.72 2.93
C THR A 97 10.57 -0.21 3.67
N VAL A 98 10.17 -1.29 3.03
CA VAL A 98 9.23 -2.26 3.58
C VAL A 98 10.00 -3.42 4.21
N SER A 99 9.85 -3.58 5.52
CA SER A 99 10.49 -4.63 6.30
C SER A 99 9.48 -5.39 7.17
N TRP A 100 9.78 -6.64 7.49
CA TRP A 100 8.94 -7.47 8.37
C TRP A 100 8.79 -6.87 9.76
N SER A 101 9.86 -6.29 10.30
CA SER A 101 9.84 -5.66 11.63
C SER A 101 8.92 -4.44 11.66
N SER A 102 9.08 -3.51 10.70
CA SER A 102 8.19 -2.34 10.62
C SER A 102 6.74 -2.77 10.42
N PHE A 103 6.49 -3.79 9.60
CA PHE A 103 5.13 -4.23 9.35
C PHE A 103 4.48 -4.86 10.58
N LEU A 104 5.16 -5.78 11.26
CA LEU A 104 4.61 -6.51 12.41
C LEU A 104 4.49 -5.65 13.67
N PHE A 105 5.42 -4.71 13.89
CA PHE A 105 5.46 -3.92 15.13
C PHE A 105 4.90 -2.51 15.00
N VAL A 106 4.71 -1.99 13.78
CA VAL A 106 4.16 -0.64 13.55
C VAL A 106 2.86 -0.72 12.77
N ASP A 107 2.87 -1.32 11.58
CA ASP A 107 1.69 -1.31 10.70
C ASP A 107 0.55 -2.18 11.25
N VAL A 108 0.83 -3.41 11.70
CA VAL A 108 -0.19 -4.33 12.24
C VAL A 108 -0.84 -3.81 13.52
N PRO A 109 -0.09 -3.36 14.56
CA PRO A 109 -0.70 -2.82 15.77
C PRO A 109 -1.53 -1.56 15.48
N ARG A 110 -1.04 -0.67 14.62
CA ARG A 110 -1.78 0.52 14.19
C ARG A 110 -3.09 0.12 13.51
N PHE A 111 -3.06 -0.84 12.60
CA PHE A 111 -4.25 -1.36 11.93
C PHE A 111 -5.25 -1.96 12.92
N ILE A 112 -4.79 -2.72 13.90
CA ILE A 112 -5.65 -3.30 14.95
C ILE A 112 -6.32 -2.18 15.78
N LEU A 113 -5.57 -1.15 16.17
CA LEU A 113 -6.12 -0.02 16.91
C LEU A 113 -7.16 0.76 16.08
N GLU A 114 -6.89 1.00 14.79
CA GLU A 114 -7.83 1.61 13.86
C GLU A 114 -9.11 0.77 13.69
N ALA A 115 -8.98 -0.56 13.63
CA ALA A 115 -10.12 -1.47 13.56
C ALA A 115 -10.96 -1.46 14.85
N ILE A 116 -10.31 -1.48 16.02
CA ILE A 116 -11.00 -1.39 17.32
C ILE A 116 -11.73 -0.06 17.44
N ALA A 117 -11.09 1.06 17.09
CA ALA A 117 -11.70 2.38 17.13
C ALA A 117 -12.92 2.45 16.18
N SER A 118 -12.77 1.93 14.96
CA SER A 118 -13.87 1.88 13.98
C SER A 118 -15.04 1.03 14.48
N LEU A 119 -14.76 -0.12 15.09
CA LEU A 119 -15.77 -0.98 15.68
C LEU A 119 -16.45 -0.30 16.87
N ALA A 120 -15.71 0.41 17.71
CA ALA A 120 -16.26 1.16 18.83
C ALA A 120 -17.23 2.25 18.37
N VAL A 121 -16.88 2.99 17.31
CA VAL A 121 -17.76 3.98 16.68
C VAL A 121 -19.03 3.31 16.13
N LEU A 122 -18.89 2.17 15.46
CA LEU A 122 -20.03 1.42 14.92
C LEU A 122 -20.97 0.95 16.04
N LEU A 123 -20.41 0.36 17.11
CA LEU A 123 -21.17 -0.10 18.28
C LEU A 123 -21.84 1.07 19.00
N HIS A 124 -21.16 2.21 19.13
CA HIS A 124 -21.74 3.42 19.71
C HIS A 124 -22.92 3.94 18.89
N ALA A 125 -22.76 4.01 17.57
CA ALA A 125 -23.82 4.40 16.64
C ALA A 125 -25.01 3.42 16.71
N TRP A 126 -24.73 2.11 16.74
CA TRP A 126 -25.73 1.06 16.88
C TRP A 126 -26.51 1.15 18.19
N ALA A 127 -25.83 1.40 19.31
CA ALA A 127 -26.47 1.58 20.61
C ALA A 127 -27.33 2.86 20.67
N ARG A 128 -26.96 3.91 19.93
CA ARG A 128 -27.72 5.16 19.83
C ARG A 128 -28.91 5.10 18.88
N LEU A 129 -28.89 4.22 17.87
CA LEU A 129 -29.94 4.05 16.86
C LEU A 129 -31.35 3.86 17.46
N PRO A 130 -31.58 3.00 18.48
CA PRO A 130 -32.90 2.87 19.11
C PRO A 130 -33.40 4.15 19.78
N ARG A 131 -32.49 4.93 20.39
CA ARG A 131 -32.83 6.21 21.04
C ARG A 131 -33.17 7.27 20.00
N LEU A 132 -32.43 7.34 18.91
CA LEU A 132 -32.73 8.19 17.77
C LEU A 132 -34.05 7.78 17.10
N LYS A 133 -34.29 6.48 16.89
CA LYS A 133 -35.57 5.97 16.34
C LYS A 133 -36.77 6.29 17.25
N ARG A 134 -36.60 6.35 18.57
CA ARG A 134 -37.65 6.85 19.50
C ARG A 134 -37.82 8.36 19.45
N SER A 135 -36.72 9.11 19.29
CA SER A 135 -36.77 10.58 19.18
C SER A 135 -37.29 11.07 17.82
N TYR A 136 -37.20 10.24 16.78
CA TYR A 136 -37.67 10.49 15.42
C TYR A 136 -38.85 9.57 15.02
N GLY A 137 -39.38 8.78 15.96
CA GLY A 137 -40.47 7.83 15.72
C GLY A 137 -41.82 8.53 15.72
N GLU A 138 -42.50 8.44 14.57
CA GLU A 138 -43.93 8.71 14.35
C GLU A 138 -44.37 10.16 14.63
N ARG A 139 -44.13 11.05 13.65
CA ARG A 139 -45.20 12.01 13.33
C ARG A 139 -46.29 11.21 12.60
N PRO A 140 -47.56 11.24 13.04
CA PRO A 140 -48.66 10.81 12.20
C PRO A 140 -48.70 11.59 10.88
#